data_AF-A0A257KZI3-F1
#
_entry.id   AF-A0A257KZI3-F1
#
_cell.length_a   1.000
_cell.length_b   1.000
_cell.length_c   1.000
_cell.angle_alpha   90.00
_cell.angle_beta   90.00
_cell.angle_gamma   90.00
#
_symmetry.space_group_name_H-M   'P 1'
#
loop_
_entity.id
_entity.type
_entity.pdbx_description
1 polymer ?
#
loop_
_entity_poly.entity_id
_entity_poly.type
_entity_poly.pdbx_seq_one_letter_code
_entity_poly.pdbx_strand_id
1 'polypeptide(L)'
;MPQSPLSRFLAAASPGQLDPKWALFSANSFIAAMLAIYLAFRLGLQRPYWAMLTVYLTAQPFAGAVRSRAIYRFLGTLLGACAALTLVPSLVDQPALLSVAVTAWAGLCLYISLQDRTPRSYVFLLAGYTATTVAFSSVNAPAMVFDTALSRVEEILLGISCATLVHTLLFPSDVTTPLLKSLRAAMSDAFARTSDGLSTRIDETPDPVRWQLAADVTQLEMLSTHLRYDTAARMPDLRTIRAVQDKLALVLPMLLAVEDSLTALGKRRSAEMNDLLSDFVSWTSDQDRPPTDADDLIRQCKSFEGRGRDRSEWDRLLEAGTVANLATLIDALATAHNISTALHDTSRTSARKGRADFPHRHVRRYLHRDPGLAALSVAALAVAVLGCCAIWIAAAWPEGGVAAQIAAIAAAIYSSLDDPAPSLISYALWTLACLPIAAIYLFLIFPAITGFPMLVFSLAPTFLIIGYLQANPRHFIKALALGLGLISALDLQNKFSVDFALFINSNAAALIGLLAAFIAIRWLRSLRHHARRSAC
;
A
#
# COMPACT_ATOMS: atom_id res chain seq x y z
N MET A 1 -14.95 26.81 -19.63
CA MET A 1 -15.43 26.52 -18.26
C MET A 1 -14.45 25.57 -17.60
N PRO A 2 -13.88 25.89 -16.42
CA PRO A 2 -13.03 24.94 -15.70
C PRO A 2 -13.87 23.72 -15.31
N GLN A 3 -13.51 22.55 -15.83
CA GLN A 3 -14.16 21.29 -15.47
C GLN A 3 -13.97 21.02 -13.98
N SER A 4 -15.05 20.72 -13.27
CA SER A 4 -15.00 20.39 -11.84
C SER A 4 -14.10 19.16 -11.60
N PRO A 5 -13.44 19.05 -10.44
CA PRO A 5 -12.61 17.89 -10.12
C PRO A 5 -13.41 16.58 -10.19
N LEU A 6 -14.71 16.61 -9.89
CA LEU A 6 -15.64 15.49 -10.07
C LEU A 6 -15.85 15.11 -11.54
N SER A 7 -16.01 16.08 -12.46
CA SER A 7 -16.23 15.74 -13.87
C SER A 7 -14.98 15.16 -14.54
N ARG A 8 -13.77 15.62 -14.17
CA ARG A 8 -12.51 15.00 -14.61
C ARG A 8 -12.31 13.60 -14.03
N PHE A 9 -12.71 13.39 -12.77
CA PHE A 9 -12.64 12.11 -12.09
C PHE A 9 -13.59 11.08 -12.72
N LEU A 10 -14.82 11.49 -13.06
CA LEU A 10 -15.80 10.64 -13.73
C LEU A 10 -15.45 10.42 -15.21
N ALA A 11 -14.85 11.38 -15.90
CA ALA A 11 -14.38 11.23 -17.29
C ALA A 11 -13.32 10.14 -17.44
N ALA A 12 -12.54 9.86 -16.39
CA ALA A 12 -11.57 8.77 -16.37
C ALA A 12 -12.23 7.37 -16.38
N ALA A 13 -13.54 7.28 -16.11
CA ALA A 13 -14.34 6.06 -16.22
C ALA A 13 -15.21 6.04 -17.50
N SER A 14 -14.87 6.86 -18.51
CA SER A 14 -15.64 6.93 -19.75
C SER A 14 -15.53 5.63 -20.59
N PRO A 15 -16.61 5.21 -21.29
CA PRO A 15 -16.71 3.89 -21.91
C PRO A 15 -15.63 3.57 -22.96
N GLY A 16 -15.03 4.59 -23.59
CA GLY A 16 -14.07 4.42 -24.69
C GLY A 16 -12.64 4.02 -24.28
N GLN A 17 -12.32 4.02 -22.98
CA GLN A 17 -10.98 3.70 -22.45
C GLN A 17 -11.02 2.71 -21.28
N LEU A 18 -12.06 1.87 -21.19
CA LEU A 18 -12.20 0.94 -20.08
C LEU A 18 -11.14 -0.17 -20.14
N ASP A 19 -10.22 -0.20 -19.18
CA ASP A 19 -9.31 -1.33 -19.01
C ASP A 19 -10.13 -2.54 -18.52
N PRO A 20 -10.16 -3.66 -19.27
CA PRO A 20 -10.95 -4.83 -18.90
C PRO A 20 -10.58 -5.39 -17.52
N LYS A 21 -9.32 -5.23 -17.08
CA LYS A 21 -8.87 -5.71 -15.75
C LYS A 21 -9.48 -4.90 -14.62
N TRP A 22 -9.58 -3.59 -14.80
CA TRP A 22 -10.17 -2.68 -13.80
C TRP A 22 -11.69 -2.86 -13.72
N ALA A 23 -12.33 -3.08 -14.87
CA ALA A 23 -13.75 -3.40 -14.93
C ALA A 23 -14.05 -4.73 -14.22
N LEU A 24 -13.22 -5.76 -14.43
CA LEU A 24 -13.34 -7.05 -13.76
C LEU A 24 -13.17 -6.94 -12.24
N PHE A 25 -12.14 -6.21 -11.77
CA PHE A 25 -11.96 -5.94 -10.34
C PHE A 25 -13.18 -5.26 -9.72
N SER A 26 -13.73 -4.27 -10.43
CA SER A 26 -14.92 -3.54 -9.99
C SER A 26 -16.16 -4.44 -9.89
N ALA A 27 -16.40 -5.25 -10.92
CA ALA A 27 -17.50 -6.21 -10.94
C ALA A 27 -17.40 -7.23 -9.81
N ASN A 28 -16.21 -7.78 -9.57
CA ASN A 28 -15.97 -8.70 -8.45
C ASN A 28 -16.24 -8.04 -7.10
N SER A 29 -15.72 -6.83 -6.89
CA SER A 29 -15.92 -6.08 -5.64
C SER A 29 -17.41 -5.79 -5.41
N PHE A 30 -18.14 -5.42 -6.47
CA PHE A 30 -19.58 -5.17 -6.41
C PHE A 30 -20.38 -6.44 -6.11
N ILE A 31 -20.11 -7.55 -6.80
CA ILE A 31 -20.78 -8.84 -6.56
C ILE A 31 -20.52 -9.30 -5.11
N ALA A 32 -19.28 -9.20 -4.63
CA ALA A 32 -18.93 -9.53 -3.25
C ALA A 32 -19.68 -8.65 -2.23
N ALA A 33 -19.77 -7.35 -2.49
CA ALA A 33 -20.45 -6.39 -1.63
C ALA A 33 -21.96 -6.66 -1.56
N MET A 34 -22.59 -6.93 -2.70
CA MET A 34 -24.02 -7.26 -2.77
C MET A 34 -24.31 -8.61 -2.12
N LEU A 35 -23.45 -9.62 -2.32
CA LEU A 35 -23.57 -10.91 -1.64
C LEU A 35 -23.46 -10.76 -0.12
N ALA A 36 -22.51 -9.94 0.35
CA ALA A 36 -22.34 -9.65 1.78
C ALA A 36 -23.58 -8.96 2.37
N ILE A 37 -24.13 -7.93 1.72
CA ILE A 37 -25.37 -7.29 2.18
C ILE A 37 -26.55 -8.26 2.15
N TYR A 38 -26.71 -9.04 1.08
CA TYR A 38 -27.79 -10.01 0.97
C TYR A 38 -27.78 -11.00 2.15
N LEU A 39 -26.62 -11.58 2.45
CA LEU A 39 -26.47 -12.50 3.57
C LEU A 39 -26.65 -11.78 4.91
N ALA A 40 -26.16 -10.55 5.06
CA ALA A 40 -26.31 -9.78 6.29
C ALA A 40 -27.78 -9.47 6.59
N PHE A 41 -28.56 -9.10 5.57
CA PHE A 41 -30.01 -8.90 5.68
C PHE A 41 -30.74 -10.20 6.00
N ARG A 42 -30.34 -11.33 5.39
CA ARG A 42 -30.94 -12.65 5.66
C ARG A 42 -30.65 -13.17 7.08
N LEU A 43 -29.46 -12.90 7.59
CA LEU A 43 -29.05 -13.28 8.95
C LEU A 43 -29.61 -12.32 10.01
N GLY A 44 -30.17 -11.17 9.60
CA GLY A 44 -30.72 -10.19 10.53
C GLY A 44 -29.65 -9.44 11.31
N LEU A 45 -28.44 -9.27 10.75
CA LEU A 45 -27.33 -8.55 11.42
C LEU A 45 -27.71 -7.08 11.70
N GLN A 46 -27.23 -6.54 12.82
CA GLN A 46 -27.63 -5.21 13.31
C GLN A 46 -27.21 -4.08 12.36
N ARG A 47 -25.98 -4.11 11.82
CA ARG A 47 -25.39 -3.05 11.01
C ARG A 47 -24.76 -3.59 9.71
N PRO A 48 -25.59 -4.03 8.74
CA PRO A 48 -25.13 -4.73 7.53
C PRO A 48 -24.21 -3.91 6.63
N TYR A 49 -24.22 -2.58 6.71
CA TYR A 49 -23.29 -1.73 5.96
C TYR A 49 -21.80 -2.01 6.27
N TRP A 50 -21.46 -2.53 7.47
CA TRP A 50 -20.07 -2.90 7.80
C TRP A 50 -19.54 -4.07 7.00
N ALA A 51 -20.42 -5.00 6.62
CA ALA A 51 -20.05 -6.11 5.75
C ALA A 51 -19.66 -5.57 4.37
N MET A 52 -20.46 -4.65 3.81
CA MET A 52 -20.17 -3.97 2.55
C MET A 52 -18.87 -3.14 2.61
N LEU A 53 -18.71 -2.35 3.67
CA LEU A 53 -17.53 -1.52 3.89
C LEU A 53 -16.26 -2.38 3.96
N THR A 54 -16.36 -3.54 4.61
CA THR A 54 -15.26 -4.49 4.71
C THR A 54 -14.85 -5.07 3.36
N VAL A 55 -15.81 -5.39 2.48
CA VAL A 55 -15.51 -5.85 1.12
C VAL A 55 -14.69 -4.78 0.37
N TYR A 56 -15.17 -3.53 0.30
CA TYR A 56 -14.47 -2.47 -0.43
C TYR A 56 -13.12 -2.08 0.19
N LEU A 57 -12.98 -2.18 1.51
CA LEU A 57 -11.74 -1.86 2.22
C LEU A 57 -10.67 -2.96 2.06
N THR A 58 -11.09 -4.22 1.94
CA THR A 58 -10.20 -5.37 1.72
C THR A 58 -9.96 -5.70 0.26
N ALA A 59 -10.80 -5.17 -0.65
CA ALA A 59 -10.65 -5.32 -2.08
C ALA A 59 -9.26 -4.82 -2.51
N GLN A 60 -8.52 -5.70 -3.18
CA GLN A 60 -7.22 -5.44 -3.77
C GLN A 60 -7.22 -6.03 -5.19
N PRO A 61 -6.49 -5.41 -6.14
CA PRO A 61 -6.39 -5.92 -7.51
C PRO A 61 -5.88 -7.37 -7.59
N PHE A 62 -5.21 -7.82 -6.54
CA PHE A 62 -4.54 -9.11 -6.44
C PHE A 62 -5.19 -10.00 -5.37
N ALA A 63 -5.57 -11.23 -5.74
CA ALA A 63 -6.28 -12.15 -4.85
C ALA A 63 -5.48 -12.49 -3.56
N GLY A 64 -4.16 -12.67 -3.66
CA GLY A 64 -3.30 -12.91 -2.49
C GLY A 64 -3.24 -11.71 -1.52
N ALA A 65 -3.33 -10.49 -2.05
CA ALA A 65 -3.38 -9.29 -1.21
C ALA A 65 -4.71 -9.20 -0.44
N VAL A 66 -5.83 -9.64 -1.04
CA VAL A 66 -7.13 -9.74 -0.35
C VAL A 66 -7.05 -10.73 0.82
N ARG A 67 -6.49 -11.93 0.62
CA ARG A 67 -6.42 -12.98 1.67
C ARG A 67 -5.56 -12.58 2.87
N SER A 68 -4.39 -11.98 2.63
CA SER A 68 -3.54 -11.52 3.73
C SER A 68 -4.20 -10.41 4.54
N ARG A 69 -4.80 -9.41 3.86
CA ARG A 69 -5.56 -8.35 4.54
C ARG A 69 -6.77 -8.89 5.29
N ALA A 70 -7.46 -9.89 4.75
CA ALA A 70 -8.57 -10.56 5.42
C ALA A 70 -8.17 -11.16 6.78
N ILE A 71 -7.09 -11.95 6.83
CA ILE A 71 -6.60 -12.54 8.09
C ILE A 71 -6.23 -11.45 9.11
N TYR A 72 -5.48 -10.44 8.67
CA TYR A 72 -5.08 -9.36 9.55
C TYR A 72 -6.27 -8.53 10.03
N ARG A 73 -7.29 -8.39 9.18
CA ARG A 73 -8.53 -7.70 9.55
C ARG A 73 -9.27 -8.45 10.63
N PHE A 74 -9.44 -9.76 10.47
CA PHE A 74 -10.07 -10.59 11.48
C PHE A 74 -9.34 -10.51 12.84
N LEU A 75 -8.01 -10.69 12.85
CA LEU A 75 -7.23 -10.64 14.09
C LEU A 75 -7.28 -9.26 14.76
N GLY A 76 -7.20 -8.18 13.97
CA GLY A 76 -7.28 -6.82 14.51
C GLY A 76 -8.65 -6.53 15.11
N THR A 77 -9.73 -6.95 14.43
CA THR A 77 -11.10 -6.78 14.95
C THR A 77 -11.30 -7.54 16.26
N LEU A 78 -10.81 -8.78 16.35
CA LEU A 78 -10.91 -9.57 17.58
C LEU A 78 -10.16 -8.89 18.74
N LEU A 79 -8.93 -8.45 18.51
CA LEU A 79 -8.12 -7.77 19.53
C LEU A 79 -8.78 -6.46 20.00
N GLY A 80 -9.31 -5.67 19.06
CA GLY A 80 -10.00 -4.42 19.39
C GLY A 80 -11.35 -4.64 20.10
N ALA A 81 -12.10 -5.67 19.72
CA ALA A 81 -13.33 -6.07 20.41
C ALA A 81 -13.05 -6.48 21.86
N CYS A 82 -12.03 -7.31 22.10
CA CYS A 82 -11.62 -7.69 23.46
C CYS A 82 -11.21 -6.45 24.30
N ALA A 83 -10.47 -5.51 23.70
CA ALA A 83 -10.10 -4.27 24.39
C ALA A 83 -11.34 -3.41 24.72
N ALA A 84 -12.30 -3.29 23.82
CA ALA A 84 -13.54 -2.55 24.12
C ALA A 84 -14.37 -3.24 25.21
N LEU A 85 -14.46 -4.57 25.21
CA LEU A 85 -15.20 -5.35 26.20
C LEU A 85 -14.57 -5.31 27.60
N THR A 86 -13.28 -5.00 27.70
CA THR A 86 -12.61 -4.83 28.99
C THR A 86 -12.68 -3.37 29.46
N LEU A 87 -12.45 -2.41 28.56
CA LEU A 87 -12.42 -0.99 28.90
C LEU A 87 -13.80 -0.41 29.17
N VAL A 88 -14.80 -0.69 28.32
CA VAL A 88 -16.11 -0.02 28.43
C VAL A 88 -16.82 -0.39 29.73
N PRO A 89 -17.07 -1.68 30.07
CA PRO A 89 -17.79 -2.01 31.29
C PRO A 89 -17.08 -1.54 32.57
N SER A 90 -15.75 -1.43 32.54
CA SER A 90 -14.95 -1.03 33.71
C SER A 90 -14.92 0.48 33.94
N LEU A 91 -15.14 1.29 32.91
CA LEU A 91 -14.87 2.73 32.91
C LEU A 91 -16.06 3.58 32.44
N VAL A 92 -17.19 2.97 32.08
CA VAL A 92 -18.32 3.69 31.49
C VAL A 92 -18.91 4.76 32.42
N ASP A 93 -18.85 4.54 33.73
CA ASP A 93 -19.31 5.51 34.75
C ASP A 93 -18.45 6.78 34.79
N GLN A 94 -17.25 6.77 34.19
CA GLN A 94 -16.32 7.89 34.12
C GLN A 94 -15.94 8.19 32.66
N PRO A 95 -16.80 8.93 31.90
CA PRO A 95 -16.60 9.15 30.46
C PRO A 95 -15.23 9.74 30.10
N ALA A 96 -14.72 10.67 30.90
CA ALA A 96 -13.39 11.25 30.68
C ALA A 96 -12.27 10.21 30.81
N LEU A 97 -12.35 9.32 31.81
CA LEU A 97 -11.36 8.27 32.01
C LEU A 97 -11.46 7.19 30.92
N LEU A 98 -12.68 6.84 30.49
CA LEU A 98 -12.92 5.97 29.35
C LEU A 98 -12.29 6.54 28.07
N SER A 99 -12.50 7.82 27.77
CA SER A 99 -11.89 8.49 26.62
C SER A 99 -10.36 8.42 26.64
N VAL A 100 -9.75 8.64 27.82
CA VAL A 100 -8.29 8.51 27.98
C VAL A 100 -7.83 7.08 27.79
N ALA A 101 -8.50 6.10 28.39
CA ALA A 101 -8.10 4.69 28.30
C ALA A 101 -8.21 4.14 26.87
N VAL A 102 -9.31 4.43 26.16
CA VAL A 102 -9.52 4.04 24.76
C VAL A 102 -8.50 4.72 23.85
N THR A 103 -8.20 6.00 24.09
CA THR A 103 -7.18 6.74 23.34
C THR A 103 -5.77 6.18 23.60
N ALA A 104 -5.46 5.82 24.84
CA ALA A 104 -4.18 5.21 25.20
C ALA A 104 -4.00 3.84 24.53
N TRP A 105 -5.06 3.02 24.49
CA TRP A 105 -5.05 1.76 23.75
C TRP A 105 -4.83 1.98 22.25
N ALA A 106 -5.59 2.89 21.63
CA ALA A 106 -5.43 3.23 20.22
C ALA A 106 -4.03 3.77 19.91
N GLY A 107 -3.48 4.60 20.81
CA GLY A 107 -2.11 5.12 20.74
C GLY A 107 -1.05 4.04 20.85
N LEU A 108 -1.20 3.08 21.77
CA LEU A 108 -0.30 1.93 21.90
C LEU A 108 -0.32 1.06 20.64
N CYS A 109 -1.52 0.73 20.15
CA CYS A 109 -1.70 0.01 18.90
C CYS A 109 -1.06 0.74 17.71
N LEU A 110 -1.24 2.06 17.63
CA LEU A 110 -0.63 2.86 16.58
C LEU A 110 0.90 2.89 16.69
N TYR A 111 1.44 3.03 17.90
CA TYR A 111 2.88 3.00 18.12
C TYR A 111 3.50 1.69 17.62
N ILE A 112 2.92 0.55 18.02
CA ILE A 112 3.38 -0.77 17.59
C ILE A 112 3.24 -0.92 16.07
N SER A 113 2.13 -0.46 15.50
CA SER A 113 1.88 -0.48 14.05
C SER A 113 2.96 0.28 13.26
N LEU A 114 3.38 1.47 13.71
CA LEU A 114 4.39 2.27 13.02
C LEU A 114 5.81 1.69 13.14
N GLN A 115 6.07 0.89 14.19
CA GLN A 115 7.35 0.20 14.39
C GLN A 115 7.45 -1.10 13.56
N ASP A 116 6.33 -1.76 13.32
CA ASP A 116 6.25 -2.92 12.44
C ASP A 116 6.03 -2.47 11.00
N ARG A 117 7.09 -2.51 10.18
CA ARG A 117 6.97 -2.17 8.75
C ARG A 117 6.55 -3.35 7.88
N THR A 118 6.16 -4.48 8.47
CA THR A 118 5.61 -5.62 7.73
C THR A 118 4.09 -5.47 7.56
N PRO A 119 3.45 -6.24 6.65
CA PRO A 119 1.98 -6.24 6.50
C PRO A 119 1.19 -6.57 7.79
N ARG A 120 1.85 -7.09 8.82
CA ARG A 120 1.25 -7.44 10.12
C ARG A 120 0.85 -6.22 10.94
N SER A 121 1.45 -5.05 10.69
CA SER A 121 1.07 -3.79 11.37
C SER A 121 -0.40 -3.43 11.23
N TYR A 122 -1.01 -3.87 10.13
CA TYR A 122 -2.44 -3.73 9.89
C TYR A 122 -3.31 -4.34 11.00
N VAL A 123 -2.86 -5.41 11.68
CA VAL A 123 -3.55 -6.01 12.84
C VAL A 123 -3.67 -4.98 13.97
N PHE A 124 -2.56 -4.36 14.34
CA PHE A 124 -2.53 -3.38 15.43
C PHE A 124 -3.28 -2.11 15.06
N LEU A 125 -3.10 -1.63 13.82
CA LEU A 125 -3.85 -0.48 13.30
C LEU A 125 -5.37 -0.69 13.43
N LEU A 126 -5.85 -1.86 13.01
CA LEU A 126 -7.27 -2.17 13.04
C LEU A 126 -7.77 -2.46 14.46
N ALA A 127 -6.92 -2.98 15.35
CA ALA A 127 -7.29 -3.17 16.75
C ALA A 127 -7.58 -1.85 17.47
N GLY A 128 -6.75 -0.83 17.25
CA GLY A 128 -6.99 0.51 17.78
C GLY A 128 -8.29 1.11 17.24
N TYR A 129 -8.47 1.06 15.92
CA TYR A 129 -9.70 1.50 15.25
C TYR A 129 -10.97 0.78 15.72
N THR A 130 -10.92 -0.54 15.83
CA THR A 130 -12.09 -1.34 16.24
C THR A 130 -12.46 -1.01 17.68
N ALA A 131 -11.47 -0.92 18.57
CA ALA A 131 -11.69 -0.57 19.97
C ALA A 131 -12.35 0.81 20.11
N THR A 132 -11.85 1.84 19.42
CA THR A 132 -12.46 3.19 19.45
C THR A 132 -13.87 3.20 18.89
N THR A 133 -14.11 2.43 17.83
CA THR A 133 -15.43 2.34 17.20
C THR A 133 -16.46 1.68 18.10
N VAL A 134 -16.12 0.52 18.68
CA VAL A 134 -17.02 -0.19 19.60
C VAL A 134 -17.24 0.65 20.85
N ALA A 135 -16.17 1.18 21.45
CA ALA A 135 -16.26 1.97 22.67
C ALA A 135 -17.15 3.22 22.50
N PHE A 136 -16.91 4.04 21.48
CA PHE A 136 -17.68 5.28 21.30
C PHE A 136 -19.12 5.05 20.80
N SER A 137 -19.39 3.95 20.10
CA SER A 137 -20.75 3.64 19.64
C SER A 137 -21.66 3.02 20.70
N SER A 138 -21.10 2.57 21.83
CA SER A 138 -21.85 1.93 22.92
C SER A 138 -21.94 2.77 24.20
N VAL A 139 -21.42 4.00 24.21
CA VAL A 139 -21.44 4.88 25.42
C VAL A 139 -22.87 5.15 25.91
N ASN A 140 -23.81 5.35 24.98
CA ASN A 140 -25.20 5.65 25.32
C ASN A 140 -26.00 4.40 25.76
N ALA A 141 -25.47 3.21 25.49
CA ALA A 141 -26.11 1.93 25.85
C ALA A 141 -25.04 0.89 26.25
N PRO A 142 -24.42 1.03 27.44
CA PRO A 142 -23.27 0.21 27.84
C PRO A 142 -23.59 -1.28 27.96
N ALA A 143 -24.85 -1.62 28.26
CA ALA A 143 -25.31 -3.01 28.30
C ALA A 143 -25.19 -3.71 26.92
N MET A 144 -25.25 -2.94 25.82
CA MET A 144 -25.19 -3.46 24.45
C MET A 144 -23.77 -3.56 23.89
N VAL A 145 -22.72 -3.33 24.70
CA VAL A 145 -21.33 -3.38 24.23
C VAL A 145 -20.97 -4.76 23.70
N PHE A 146 -21.40 -5.83 24.39
CA PHE A 146 -21.17 -7.20 23.94
C PHE A 146 -21.80 -7.47 22.57
N ASP A 147 -23.08 -7.15 22.43
CA ASP A 147 -23.82 -7.33 21.17
C ASP A 147 -23.23 -6.48 20.04
N THR A 148 -22.80 -5.25 20.36
CA THR A 148 -22.14 -4.37 19.40
C THR A 148 -20.79 -4.95 18.97
N ALA A 149 -19.99 -5.48 19.90
CA ALA A 149 -18.71 -6.09 19.58
C ALA A 149 -18.89 -7.37 18.75
N LEU A 150 -19.85 -8.21 19.12
CA LEU A 150 -20.17 -9.46 18.43
C LEU A 150 -20.66 -9.19 17.01
N SER A 151 -21.62 -8.27 16.83
CA SER A 151 -22.16 -7.94 15.51
C SER A 151 -21.06 -7.47 14.56
N ARG A 152 -20.08 -6.70 15.08
CA ARG A 152 -18.93 -6.23 14.28
C ARG A 152 -18.04 -7.37 13.83
N VAL A 153 -17.75 -8.33 14.70
CA VAL A 153 -16.95 -9.51 14.35
C VAL A 153 -17.68 -10.31 13.27
N GLU A 154 -18.98 -10.55 13.43
CA GLU A 154 -19.82 -11.28 12.47
C GLU A 154 -19.90 -10.57 11.11
N GLU A 155 -20.18 -9.27 11.09
CA GLU A 155 -20.28 -8.44 9.87
C GLU A 155 -18.94 -8.40 9.11
N ILE A 156 -17.82 -8.26 9.83
CA ILE A 156 -16.49 -8.24 9.25
C ILE A 156 -16.11 -9.62 8.70
N LEU A 157 -16.40 -10.70 9.44
CA LEU A 157 -16.20 -12.07 8.98
C LEU A 157 -17.01 -12.37 7.73
N LEU A 158 -18.27 -11.94 7.69
CA LEU A 158 -19.14 -12.12 6.53
C LEU A 158 -18.59 -11.36 5.32
N GLY A 159 -18.22 -10.09 5.49
CA GLY A 159 -17.62 -9.28 4.42
C GLY A 159 -16.32 -9.89 3.90
N ILE A 160 -15.42 -10.34 4.78
CA ILE A 160 -14.17 -11.02 4.42
C ILE A 160 -14.45 -12.32 3.65
N SER A 161 -15.42 -13.11 4.12
CA SER A 161 -15.76 -14.40 3.52
C SER A 161 -16.30 -14.19 2.11
N CYS A 162 -17.23 -13.25 1.91
CA CYS A 162 -17.76 -12.91 0.59
C CYS A 162 -16.70 -12.34 -0.35
N ALA A 163 -15.86 -11.42 0.13
CA ALA A 163 -14.76 -10.85 -0.66
C ALA A 163 -13.77 -11.95 -1.09
N THR A 164 -13.36 -12.80 -0.16
CA THR A 164 -12.44 -13.90 -0.44
C THR A 164 -13.06 -14.90 -1.41
N LEU A 165 -14.32 -15.29 -1.20
CA LEU A 165 -15.05 -16.23 -2.06
C LEU A 165 -15.12 -15.73 -3.51
N VAL A 166 -15.57 -14.48 -3.71
CA VAL A 166 -15.75 -13.92 -5.05
C VAL A 166 -14.41 -13.69 -5.75
N HIS A 167 -13.42 -13.10 -5.06
CA HIS A 167 -12.10 -12.83 -5.66
C HIS A 167 -11.25 -14.09 -5.88
N THR A 168 -11.60 -15.23 -5.28
CA THR A 168 -10.91 -16.51 -5.51
C THR A 168 -11.63 -17.44 -6.47
N LEU A 169 -12.96 -17.51 -6.43
CA LEU A 169 -13.74 -18.48 -7.21
C LEU A 169 -14.29 -17.94 -8.53
N LEU A 170 -14.77 -16.67 -8.57
CA LEU A 170 -15.45 -16.17 -9.77
C LEU A 170 -14.45 -15.76 -10.84
N PHE A 171 -13.48 -14.91 -10.50
CA PHE A 171 -12.47 -14.43 -11.47
C PHE A 171 -11.14 -14.11 -10.79
N PRO A 172 -10.28 -15.12 -10.52
CA PRO A 172 -8.99 -14.92 -9.90
C PRO A 172 -8.09 -14.06 -10.79
N SER A 173 -7.47 -13.04 -10.20
CA SER A 173 -6.46 -12.20 -10.87
C SER A 173 -5.08 -12.59 -10.36
N ASP A 174 -4.30 -13.26 -11.21
CA ASP A 174 -2.97 -13.79 -10.87
C ASP A 174 -1.95 -12.67 -10.68
N VAL A 175 -1.20 -12.71 -9.57
CA VAL A 175 -0.08 -11.78 -9.30
C VAL A 175 1.18 -12.18 -10.07
N THR A 176 1.30 -13.46 -10.39
CA THR A 176 2.48 -14.06 -11.03
C THR A 176 2.78 -13.44 -12.39
N THR A 177 1.78 -13.24 -13.25
CA THR A 177 2.01 -12.70 -14.61
C THR A 177 2.50 -11.25 -14.60
N PRO A 178 1.85 -10.31 -13.87
CA PRO A 178 2.39 -8.95 -13.67
C PRO A 178 3.79 -8.94 -13.05
N LEU A 179 4.05 -9.80 -12.06
CA LEU A 179 5.36 -9.89 -11.40
C LEU A 179 6.46 -10.31 -12.37
N LEU A 180 6.23 -11.37 -13.15
CA LEU A 180 7.20 -11.84 -14.15
C LEU A 180 7.43 -10.80 -15.26
N LYS A 181 6.37 -10.09 -15.69
CA LYS A 181 6.48 -9.00 -16.65
C LYS A 181 7.32 -7.85 -16.09
N SER A 182 7.06 -7.45 -14.84
CA SER A 182 7.82 -6.41 -14.15
C SER A 182 9.28 -6.82 -13.94
N LEU A 183 9.54 -8.10 -13.68
CA LEU A 183 10.89 -8.64 -13.52
C LEU A 183 11.67 -8.53 -14.83
N ARG A 184 11.04 -8.95 -15.94
CA ARG A 184 11.63 -8.85 -17.27
C ARG A 184 11.89 -7.39 -17.69
N ALA A 185 10.96 -6.50 -17.38
CA ALA A 185 11.13 -5.07 -17.62
C ALA A 185 12.30 -4.49 -16.82
N ALA A 186 12.37 -4.74 -15.51
CA ALA A 186 13.46 -4.27 -14.66
C ALA A 186 14.83 -4.82 -15.10
N MET A 187 14.88 -6.08 -15.55
CA MET A 187 16.08 -6.67 -16.13
C MET A 187 16.49 -5.96 -17.43
N SER A 188 15.56 -5.78 -18.37
CA SER A 188 15.83 -5.08 -19.63
C SER A 188 16.32 -3.65 -19.40
N ASP A 189 15.67 -2.94 -18.48
CA ASP A 189 16.05 -1.59 -18.05
C ASP A 189 17.45 -1.56 -17.41
N ALA A 190 17.84 -2.57 -16.63
CA ALA A 190 19.17 -2.65 -16.03
C ALA A 190 20.27 -2.84 -17.09
N PHE A 191 20.05 -3.72 -18.07
CA PHE A 191 20.98 -3.95 -19.18
C PHE A 191 21.09 -2.71 -20.08
N ALA A 192 19.96 -2.14 -20.49
CA ALA A 192 19.92 -0.94 -21.33
C ALA A 192 20.66 0.24 -20.70
N ARG A 193 20.44 0.51 -19.41
CA ARG A 193 21.12 1.60 -18.70
C ARG A 193 22.60 1.36 -18.45
N THR A 194 22.99 0.11 -18.23
CA THR A 194 24.41 -0.20 -18.07
C THR A 194 25.15 0.03 -19.39
N SER A 195 24.55 -0.36 -20.52
CA SER A 195 25.08 -0.06 -21.85
C SER A 195 25.14 1.46 -22.12
N ASP A 196 24.07 2.18 -21.82
CA ASP A 196 23.98 3.63 -22.02
C ASP A 196 24.99 4.39 -21.16
N GLY A 197 25.01 4.16 -19.84
CA GLY A 197 25.93 4.84 -18.90
C GLY A 197 27.41 4.60 -19.20
N LEU A 198 27.76 3.46 -19.81
CA LEU A 198 29.13 3.13 -20.22
C LEU A 198 29.50 3.60 -21.63
N SER A 199 28.50 3.77 -22.50
CA SER A 199 28.70 4.29 -23.86
C SER A 199 28.63 5.82 -23.93
N THR A 200 27.99 6.46 -22.95
CA THR A 200 27.88 7.92 -22.85
C THR A 200 29.27 8.55 -22.80
N ARG A 201 29.57 9.46 -23.73
CA ARG A 201 30.82 10.21 -23.73
C ARG A 201 30.83 11.18 -22.55
N ILE A 202 32.02 11.35 -21.95
CA ILE A 202 32.33 12.18 -20.76
C ILE A 202 31.76 13.63 -20.81
N ASP A 203 31.32 14.12 -21.98
CA ASP A 203 30.84 15.49 -22.20
C ASP A 203 29.31 15.65 -22.24
N GLU A 204 28.51 14.58 -22.13
CA GLU A 204 27.03 14.68 -22.12
C GLU A 204 26.46 14.72 -20.70
N THR A 205 25.49 15.63 -20.49
CA THR A 205 24.88 15.85 -19.16
C THR A 205 24.11 14.61 -18.68
N PRO A 206 24.20 14.24 -17.39
CA PRO A 206 23.48 13.11 -16.82
C PRO A 206 21.96 13.15 -17.07
N ASP A 207 21.41 12.07 -17.62
CA ASP A 207 19.98 11.92 -17.89
C ASP A 207 19.14 11.95 -16.57
N PRO A 208 18.05 12.74 -16.47
CA PRO A 208 17.14 12.76 -15.31
C PRO A 208 16.46 11.42 -14.94
N VAL A 209 16.67 10.33 -15.71
CA VAL A 209 16.00 9.02 -15.57
C VAL A 209 16.72 8.03 -14.61
N ARG A 210 17.82 8.44 -13.96
CA ARG A 210 18.68 7.61 -13.09
C ARG A 210 17.98 6.82 -11.97
N TRP A 211 16.82 7.26 -11.49
CA TRP A 211 16.11 6.65 -10.37
C TRP A 211 15.07 5.60 -10.75
N GLN A 212 14.80 5.39 -12.04
CA GLN A 212 13.74 4.48 -12.44
C GLN A 212 14.09 3.00 -12.20
N LEU A 213 15.37 2.59 -12.23
CA LEU A 213 15.78 1.24 -11.80
C LEU A 213 15.51 1.01 -10.30
N ALA A 214 15.74 2.03 -9.46
CA ALA A 214 15.37 1.97 -8.05
C ALA A 214 13.85 1.87 -7.88
N ALA A 215 13.07 2.60 -8.68
CA ALA A 215 11.62 2.50 -8.70
C ALA A 215 11.14 1.09 -9.10
N ASP A 216 11.73 0.48 -10.13
CA ASP A 216 11.38 -0.87 -10.59
C ASP A 216 11.68 -1.93 -9.52
N VAL A 217 12.84 -1.83 -8.86
CA VAL A 217 13.20 -2.72 -7.73
C VAL A 217 12.21 -2.57 -6.58
N THR A 218 11.80 -1.35 -6.22
CA THR A 218 10.78 -1.14 -5.19
C THR A 218 9.41 -1.68 -5.58
N GLN A 219 9.02 -1.56 -6.85
CA GLN A 219 7.76 -2.11 -7.37
C GLN A 219 7.77 -3.64 -7.33
N LEU A 220 8.88 -4.26 -7.71
CA LEU A 220 9.08 -5.71 -7.59
C LEU A 220 8.98 -6.17 -6.13
N GLU A 221 9.60 -5.42 -5.21
CA GLU A 221 9.52 -5.72 -3.78
C GLU A 221 8.06 -5.68 -3.31
N MET A 222 7.30 -4.63 -3.65
CA MET A 222 5.87 -4.52 -3.33
C MET A 222 5.06 -5.72 -3.86
N LEU A 223 5.19 -6.07 -5.13
CA LEU A 223 4.47 -7.21 -5.72
C LEU A 223 4.84 -8.54 -5.06
N SER A 224 6.13 -8.74 -4.73
CA SER A 224 6.62 -9.98 -4.11
C SER A 224 6.05 -10.22 -2.71
N THR A 225 5.74 -9.16 -1.93
CA THR A 225 5.16 -9.31 -0.58
C THR A 225 3.81 -10.02 -0.58
N HIS A 226 3.03 -9.87 -1.66
CA HIS A 226 1.70 -10.45 -1.80
C HIS A 226 1.71 -11.87 -2.37
N LEU A 227 2.82 -12.29 -3.01
CA LEU A 227 2.95 -13.60 -3.64
C LEU A 227 2.81 -14.77 -2.64
N ARG A 228 3.23 -14.58 -1.38
CA ARG A 228 3.10 -15.61 -0.31
C ARG A 228 1.64 -16.06 -0.09
N TYR A 229 0.67 -15.23 -0.45
CA TYR A 229 -0.74 -15.45 -0.18
C TYR A 229 -1.56 -15.78 -1.42
N ASP A 230 -0.92 -15.87 -2.59
CA ASP A 230 -1.60 -16.21 -3.84
C ASP A 230 -2.15 -17.66 -3.79
N THR A 231 -2.97 -18.05 -4.76
CA THR A 231 -3.51 -19.42 -4.89
C THR A 231 -3.12 -20.07 -6.21
N ALA A 232 -2.37 -19.35 -7.06
CA ALA A 232 -1.90 -19.86 -8.32
C ALA A 232 -1.17 -21.19 -8.12
N ALA A 233 -1.59 -22.23 -8.86
CA ALA A 233 -1.00 -23.56 -8.83
C ALA A 233 0.50 -23.58 -9.22
N ARG A 234 1.03 -22.47 -9.75
CA ARG A 234 2.41 -22.27 -10.20
C ARG A 234 3.01 -21.05 -9.50
N MET A 235 3.47 -21.22 -8.26
CA MET A 235 4.20 -20.17 -7.55
C MET A 235 5.70 -20.28 -7.78
N PRO A 236 6.35 -19.24 -8.33
CA PRO A 236 7.80 -19.13 -8.26
C PRO A 236 8.27 -19.03 -6.80
N ASP A 237 9.40 -19.64 -6.47
CA ASP A 237 9.95 -19.57 -5.10
C ASP A 237 10.29 -18.10 -4.75
N LEU A 238 9.71 -17.63 -3.64
CA LEU A 238 9.94 -16.29 -3.08
C LEU A 238 11.43 -16.02 -2.84
N ARG A 239 12.21 -17.07 -2.53
CA ARG A 239 13.66 -16.93 -2.34
C ARG A 239 14.35 -16.55 -3.64
N THR A 240 13.96 -17.17 -4.74
CA THR A 240 14.50 -16.95 -6.08
C THR A 240 14.18 -15.53 -6.56
N ILE A 241 12.95 -15.05 -6.37
CA ILE A 241 12.58 -13.66 -6.71
C ILE A 241 13.40 -12.65 -5.89
N ARG A 242 13.55 -12.88 -4.58
CA ARG A 242 14.35 -12.00 -3.72
C ARG A 242 15.83 -12.01 -4.10
N ALA A 243 16.36 -13.15 -4.54
CA ALA A 243 17.74 -13.23 -5.03
C ALA A 243 17.94 -12.34 -6.27
N VAL A 244 16.99 -12.32 -7.22
CA VAL A 244 17.04 -11.38 -8.36
C VAL A 244 16.97 -9.93 -7.88
N GLN A 245 16.06 -9.62 -6.94
CA GLN A 245 15.91 -8.26 -6.40
C GLN A 245 17.18 -7.76 -5.69
N ASP A 246 17.88 -8.63 -4.97
CA ASP A 246 19.14 -8.28 -4.30
C ASP A 246 20.26 -8.00 -5.31
N LYS A 247 20.33 -8.76 -6.39
CA LYS A 247 21.29 -8.52 -7.48
C LYS A 247 20.95 -7.26 -8.27
N LEU A 248 19.69 -7.02 -8.63
CA LEU A 248 19.25 -5.78 -9.28
C LEU A 248 19.48 -4.54 -8.42
N ALA A 249 19.28 -4.65 -7.09
CA ALA A 249 19.57 -3.55 -6.17
C ALA A 249 21.08 -3.21 -6.09
N LEU A 250 21.96 -4.17 -6.41
CA LEU A 250 23.41 -3.97 -6.46
C LEU A 250 23.88 -3.30 -7.77
N VAL A 251 23.13 -3.47 -8.87
CA VAL A 251 23.48 -2.89 -10.18
C VAL A 251 23.61 -1.36 -10.10
N LEU A 252 22.63 -0.68 -9.48
CA LEU A 252 22.62 0.79 -9.42
C LEU A 252 23.85 1.40 -8.71
N PRO A 253 24.21 1.04 -7.47
CA PRO A 253 25.38 1.61 -6.81
C PRO A 253 26.69 1.23 -7.51
N MET A 254 26.79 0.04 -8.10
CA MET A 254 27.98 -0.38 -8.84
C MET A 254 28.13 0.39 -10.15
N LEU A 255 27.03 0.62 -10.88
CA LEU A 255 27.03 1.44 -12.09
C LEU A 255 27.49 2.87 -11.78
N LEU A 256 26.95 3.49 -10.72
CA LEU A 256 27.36 4.83 -10.29
C LEU A 256 28.85 4.89 -9.90
N ALA A 257 29.34 3.89 -9.17
CA ALA A 257 30.76 3.82 -8.81
C ALA A 257 31.68 3.70 -10.03
N VAL A 258 31.26 2.95 -11.06
CA VAL A 258 31.99 2.83 -12.32
C VAL A 258 31.92 4.15 -13.11
N GLU A 259 30.74 4.76 -13.27
CA GLU A 259 30.56 6.06 -13.94
C GLU A 259 31.42 7.17 -13.32
N ASP A 260 31.39 7.31 -11.99
CA ASP A 260 32.16 8.32 -11.26
C ASP A 260 33.67 8.12 -11.48
N SER A 261 34.12 6.87 -11.43
CA SER A 261 35.53 6.52 -11.63
C SER A 261 35.97 6.73 -13.08
N LEU A 262 35.12 6.42 -14.07
CA LEU A 262 35.38 6.67 -15.49
C LEU A 262 35.41 8.18 -15.80
N THR A 263 34.53 8.95 -15.17
CA THR A 263 34.53 10.42 -15.27
C THR A 263 35.81 11.01 -14.70
N ALA A 264 36.24 10.51 -13.54
CA ALA A 264 37.50 10.94 -12.91
C ALA A 264 38.73 10.56 -13.77
N LEU A 265 38.76 9.37 -14.38
CA LEU A 265 39.85 8.93 -15.27
C LEU A 265 39.86 9.71 -16.60
N GLY A 266 38.69 10.00 -17.17
CA GLY A 266 38.54 10.75 -18.41
C GLY A 266 39.30 10.12 -19.59
N LYS A 267 40.19 10.89 -20.24
CA LYS A 267 41.06 10.42 -21.33
C LYS A 267 42.30 9.66 -20.86
N ARG A 268 42.56 9.57 -19.55
CA ARG A 268 43.77 8.94 -18.99
C ARG A 268 43.66 7.42 -18.86
N ARG A 269 42.64 6.81 -19.45
CA ARG A 269 42.36 5.37 -19.39
C ARG A 269 43.39 4.56 -20.19
N SER A 270 43.78 3.39 -19.69
CA SER A 270 44.58 2.42 -20.43
C SER A 270 43.83 1.88 -21.64
N ALA A 271 44.58 1.43 -22.65
CA ALA A 271 44.01 0.71 -23.79
C ALA A 271 43.30 -0.57 -23.32
N GLU A 272 43.93 -1.33 -22.40
CA GLU A 272 43.35 -2.53 -21.79
C GLU A 272 41.99 -2.27 -21.13
N MET A 273 41.81 -1.14 -20.43
CA MET A 273 40.52 -0.74 -19.85
C MET A 273 39.50 -0.37 -20.94
N ASN A 274 39.90 0.32 -22.00
CA ASN A 274 38.98 0.69 -23.09
C ASN A 274 38.49 -0.56 -23.85
N ASP A 275 39.37 -1.54 -24.06
CA ASP A 275 39.02 -2.81 -24.69
C ASP A 275 38.02 -3.58 -23.80
N LEU A 276 38.30 -3.70 -22.50
CA LEU A 276 37.38 -4.30 -21.50
C LEU A 276 36.00 -3.62 -21.47
N LEU A 277 35.98 -2.28 -21.49
CA LEU A 277 34.72 -1.52 -21.53
C LEU A 277 33.95 -1.78 -22.82
N SER A 278 34.65 -1.85 -23.96
CA SER A 278 34.01 -2.11 -25.25
C SER A 278 33.42 -3.52 -25.33
N ASP A 279 34.13 -4.51 -24.80
CA ASP A 279 33.64 -5.90 -24.71
C ASP A 279 32.41 -5.98 -23.80
N PHE A 280 32.43 -5.29 -22.66
CA PHE A 280 31.29 -5.25 -21.75
C PHE A 280 30.07 -4.49 -22.32
N VAL A 281 30.26 -3.37 -23.01
CA VAL A 281 29.19 -2.67 -23.73
C VAL A 281 28.58 -3.57 -24.80
N SER A 282 29.41 -4.34 -25.52
CA SER A 282 28.93 -5.30 -26.51
C SER A 282 28.09 -6.42 -25.89
N TRP A 283 28.46 -6.89 -24.69
CA TRP A 283 27.72 -7.90 -23.94
C TRP A 283 26.40 -7.36 -23.39
N THR A 284 26.41 -6.17 -22.81
CA THR A 284 25.19 -5.55 -22.24
C THR A 284 24.16 -5.12 -23.30
N SER A 285 24.59 -4.95 -24.55
CA SER A 285 23.71 -4.59 -25.66
C SER A 285 22.82 -5.75 -26.13
N ASP A 286 23.16 -6.99 -25.80
CA ASP A 286 22.38 -8.19 -26.13
C ASP A 286 22.07 -9.00 -24.86
N GLN A 287 20.87 -8.79 -24.32
CA GLN A 287 20.42 -9.44 -23.09
C GLN A 287 20.35 -10.97 -23.21
N ASP A 288 20.21 -11.52 -24.42
CA ASP A 288 20.02 -12.96 -24.64
C ASP A 288 21.34 -13.72 -24.87
N ARG A 289 22.50 -13.06 -24.74
CA ARG A 289 23.81 -13.72 -24.84
C ARG A 289 24.03 -14.78 -23.74
N PRO A 290 24.75 -15.87 -24.07
CA PRO A 290 24.98 -16.96 -23.13
C PRO A 290 25.79 -16.52 -21.90
N PRO A 291 25.53 -17.12 -20.72
CA PRO A 291 26.20 -16.76 -19.47
C PRO A 291 27.72 -17.00 -19.47
N THR A 292 28.20 -17.88 -20.35
CA THR A 292 29.63 -18.21 -20.52
C THR A 292 30.45 -16.97 -20.85
N ASP A 293 29.89 -16.02 -21.60
CA ASP A 293 30.56 -14.77 -21.98
C ASP A 293 30.78 -13.87 -20.76
N ALA A 294 29.91 -13.93 -19.74
CA ALA A 294 30.05 -13.15 -18.51
C ALA A 294 31.18 -13.68 -17.61
N ASP A 295 31.32 -15.01 -17.50
CA ASP A 295 32.43 -15.63 -16.78
C ASP A 295 33.79 -15.30 -17.41
N ASP A 296 33.83 -15.20 -18.75
CA ASP A 296 35.01 -14.76 -19.49
C ASP A 296 35.37 -13.30 -19.20
N LEU A 297 34.40 -12.38 -19.22
CA LEU A 297 34.62 -10.98 -18.86
C LEU A 297 35.11 -10.81 -17.42
N ILE A 298 34.54 -11.58 -16.46
CA ILE A 298 34.99 -11.58 -15.06
C ILE A 298 36.43 -12.10 -14.96
N ARG A 299 36.80 -13.13 -15.73
CA ARG A 299 38.19 -13.61 -15.80
C ARG A 299 39.13 -12.53 -16.31
N GLN A 300 38.77 -11.84 -17.39
CA GLN A 300 39.58 -10.74 -17.95
C GLN A 300 39.77 -9.61 -16.93
N CYS A 301 38.71 -9.24 -16.20
CA CYS A 301 38.79 -8.26 -15.11
C CYS A 301 39.75 -8.70 -13.99
N LYS A 302 39.76 -9.98 -13.61
CA LYS A 302 40.66 -10.50 -12.57
C LYS A 302 42.12 -10.58 -13.01
N SER A 303 42.37 -10.77 -14.31
CA SER A 303 43.72 -10.76 -14.89
C SER A 303 44.23 -9.35 -15.24
N PHE A 304 43.49 -8.30 -14.88
CA PHE A 304 43.89 -6.92 -15.18
C PHE A 304 45.09 -6.51 -14.33
N GLU A 305 46.22 -6.26 -14.98
CA GLU A 305 47.46 -5.82 -14.32
C GLU A 305 47.72 -4.32 -14.46
N GLY A 306 46.94 -3.60 -15.30
CA GLY A 306 47.08 -2.17 -15.51
C GLY A 306 48.47 -1.79 -16.04
N ARG A 307 48.94 -2.51 -17.08
CA ARG A 307 50.31 -2.39 -17.57
C ARG A 307 50.56 -1.02 -18.21
N GLY A 308 51.43 -0.22 -17.60
CA GLY A 308 51.89 1.06 -18.16
C GLY A 308 52.97 1.71 -17.29
N ARG A 309 54.20 1.85 -17.83
CA ARG A 309 55.37 2.36 -17.10
C ARG A 309 55.31 3.87 -16.76
N ASP A 310 54.48 4.64 -17.46
CA ASP A 310 54.42 6.12 -17.40
C ASP A 310 53.16 6.69 -16.71
N ARG A 311 52.47 5.90 -15.89
CA ARG A 311 51.19 6.30 -15.27
C ARG A 311 51.31 6.59 -13.78
N SER A 312 50.60 7.63 -13.33
CA SER A 312 50.52 7.98 -11.92
C SER A 312 50.01 6.78 -11.11
N GLU A 313 50.51 6.61 -9.88
CA GLU A 313 50.08 5.54 -8.98
C GLU A 313 48.58 5.65 -8.66
N TRP A 314 48.08 6.88 -8.56
CA TRP A 314 46.66 7.16 -8.32
C TRP A 314 45.76 6.70 -9.48
N ASP A 315 46.14 6.97 -10.73
CA ASP A 315 45.36 6.53 -11.90
C ASP A 315 45.36 4.99 -12.01
N ARG A 316 46.45 4.32 -11.62
CA ARG A 316 46.52 2.85 -11.57
C ARG A 316 45.61 2.25 -10.51
N LEU A 317 45.59 2.83 -9.30
CA LEU A 317 44.70 2.39 -8.22
C LEU A 317 43.23 2.64 -8.56
N LEU A 318 42.92 3.78 -9.18
CA LEU A 318 41.57 4.13 -9.62
C LEU A 318 41.08 3.18 -10.72
N GLU A 319 41.94 2.82 -11.68
CA GLU A 319 41.59 1.79 -12.68
C GLU A 319 41.37 0.42 -12.07
N ALA A 320 42.27 -0.04 -11.19
CA ALA A 320 42.11 -1.34 -10.53
C ALA A 320 40.79 -1.40 -9.73
N GLY A 321 40.44 -0.32 -9.01
CA GLY A 321 39.15 -0.20 -8.33
C GLY A 321 37.96 -0.19 -9.29
N THR A 322 38.09 0.49 -10.43
CA THR A 322 37.05 0.52 -11.48
C THR A 322 36.83 -0.87 -12.07
N VAL A 323 37.89 -1.62 -12.38
CA VAL A 323 37.79 -3.00 -12.89
C VAL A 323 37.17 -3.94 -11.85
N ALA A 324 37.49 -3.77 -10.56
CA ALA A 324 36.87 -4.55 -9.49
C ALA A 324 35.35 -4.27 -9.36
N ASN A 325 34.95 -3.00 -9.46
CA ASN A 325 33.54 -2.62 -9.49
C ASN A 325 32.84 -3.14 -10.76
N LEU A 326 33.52 -3.11 -11.91
CA LEU A 326 33.02 -3.66 -13.18
C LEU A 326 32.78 -5.17 -13.07
N ALA A 327 33.72 -5.93 -12.50
CA ALA A 327 33.56 -7.37 -12.26
C ALA A 327 32.34 -7.67 -11.36
N THR A 328 32.13 -6.84 -10.34
CA THR A 328 30.97 -6.96 -9.43
C THR A 328 29.66 -6.64 -10.14
N LEU A 329 29.67 -5.64 -11.03
CA LEU A 329 28.53 -5.27 -11.87
C LEU A 329 28.17 -6.37 -12.87
N ILE A 330 29.16 -6.96 -13.55
CA ILE A 330 28.99 -8.10 -14.47
C ILE A 330 28.37 -9.29 -13.72
N ASP A 331 28.94 -9.68 -12.56
CA ASP A 331 28.41 -10.76 -11.73
C ASP A 331 26.95 -10.51 -11.33
N ALA A 332 26.62 -9.27 -10.95
CA ALA A 332 25.27 -8.89 -10.56
C ALA A 332 24.26 -9.05 -11.71
N LEU A 333 24.58 -8.53 -12.90
CA LEU A 333 23.74 -8.61 -14.08
C LEU A 333 23.58 -10.05 -14.57
N ALA A 334 24.68 -10.80 -14.69
CA ALA A 334 24.67 -12.19 -15.15
C ALA A 334 23.91 -13.10 -14.18
N THR A 335 24.12 -12.95 -12.87
CA THR A 335 23.39 -13.73 -11.86
C THR A 335 21.89 -13.40 -11.88
N ALA A 336 21.53 -12.11 -11.97
CA ALA A 336 20.13 -11.70 -12.05
C ALA A 336 19.44 -12.27 -13.32
N HIS A 337 20.15 -12.25 -14.45
CA HIS A 337 19.67 -12.84 -15.70
C HIS A 337 19.47 -14.35 -15.58
N ASN A 338 20.46 -15.09 -15.11
CA ASN A 338 20.41 -16.55 -14.94
C ASN A 338 19.28 -17.00 -14.01
N ILE A 339 19.07 -16.27 -12.91
CA ILE A 339 17.98 -16.58 -11.98
C ILE A 339 16.62 -16.28 -12.64
N SER A 340 16.52 -15.19 -13.40
CA SER A 340 15.29 -14.81 -14.12
C SER A 340 14.93 -15.80 -15.25
N THR A 341 15.91 -16.28 -16.01
CA THR A 341 15.68 -17.31 -17.05
C THR A 341 15.29 -18.64 -16.42
N ALA A 342 15.94 -19.06 -15.33
CA ALA A 342 15.55 -20.25 -14.57
C ALA A 342 14.12 -20.16 -14.01
N LEU A 343 13.69 -18.97 -13.56
CA LEU A 343 12.29 -18.72 -13.15
C LEU A 343 11.31 -18.91 -14.31
N HIS A 344 11.66 -18.47 -15.52
CA HIS A 344 10.86 -18.67 -16.72
C HIS A 344 10.84 -20.14 -17.18
N ASP A 345 11.94 -20.87 -17.11
CA ASP A 345 11.98 -22.29 -17.52
C ASP A 345 11.33 -23.22 -16.50
N THR A 346 11.46 -22.93 -15.20
CA THR A 346 10.72 -23.65 -14.15
C THR A 346 9.21 -23.48 -14.30
N SER A 347 8.75 -22.39 -14.93
CA SER A 347 7.33 -22.22 -15.28
C SER A 347 6.85 -23.12 -16.44
N ARG A 348 7.79 -23.59 -17.29
CA ARG A 348 7.56 -24.44 -18.47
C ARG A 348 7.81 -25.93 -18.20
N THR A 349 8.68 -26.27 -17.26
CA THR A 349 9.06 -27.65 -16.97
C THR A 349 8.73 -28.05 -15.54
N SER A 350 7.93 -29.10 -15.44
CA SER A 350 7.36 -29.71 -14.23
C SER A 350 8.26 -29.68 -12.99
N ALA A 351 7.59 -29.47 -11.85
CA ALA A 351 8.08 -29.80 -10.53
C ALA A 351 8.74 -31.19 -10.52
N ARG A 352 10.08 -31.23 -10.42
CA ARG A 352 10.93 -32.24 -9.74
C ARG A 352 12.36 -32.18 -10.32
N LYS A 353 13.32 -31.85 -9.44
CA LYS A 353 14.79 -31.76 -9.63
C LYS A 353 15.30 -30.38 -10.03
N GLY A 354 16.10 -29.81 -9.14
CA GLY A 354 16.87 -28.60 -9.37
C GLY A 354 16.67 -27.55 -8.29
N ARG A 355 16.83 -27.91 -7.01
CA ARG A 355 17.20 -26.90 -6.00
C ARG A 355 18.58 -26.39 -6.42
N ALA A 356 18.62 -25.35 -7.23
CA ALA A 356 19.78 -24.51 -7.30
C ALA A 356 19.91 -23.88 -5.90
N ASP A 357 20.78 -24.46 -5.08
CA ASP A 357 21.21 -23.85 -3.83
C ASP A 357 21.94 -22.57 -4.24
N PHE A 358 21.22 -21.46 -4.30
CA PHE A 358 21.84 -20.15 -4.47
C PHE A 358 22.44 -19.78 -3.10
N PRO A 359 23.78 -19.76 -2.95
CA PRO A 359 24.43 -19.47 -1.68
C PRO A 359 24.45 -17.95 -1.48
N HIS A 360 23.29 -17.33 -1.38
CA HIS A 360 23.18 -15.90 -1.15
C HIS A 360 22.75 -15.64 0.29
N ARG A 361 23.72 -15.16 1.06
CA ARG A 361 23.57 -14.71 2.44
C ARG A 361 22.68 -13.47 2.42
N HIS A 362 21.41 -13.66 2.77
CA HIS A 362 20.42 -12.59 2.83
C HIS A 362 20.95 -11.37 3.59
N VAL A 363 21.05 -10.23 2.90
CA VAL A 363 21.17 -8.94 3.59
C VAL A 363 19.78 -8.60 4.10
N ARG A 364 19.53 -8.76 5.40
CA ARG A 364 18.31 -8.23 6.02
C ARG A 364 18.34 -6.71 5.81
N ARG A 365 17.55 -6.21 4.85
CA ARG A 365 17.28 -4.78 4.71
C ARG A 365 16.55 -4.33 5.98
N TYR A 366 17.27 -3.68 6.88
CA TYR A 366 16.65 -3.06 8.05
C TYR A 366 15.90 -1.82 7.57
N LEU A 367 14.57 -1.89 7.50
CA LEU A 367 13.78 -0.67 7.32
C LEU A 367 14.05 0.25 8.51
N HIS A 368 14.44 1.49 8.22
CA HIS A 368 14.74 2.48 9.24
C HIS A 368 13.51 2.69 10.14
N ARG A 369 13.70 2.46 11.44
CA ARG A 369 12.66 2.67 12.46
C ARG A 369 12.82 4.07 13.04
N ASP A 370 11.74 4.82 13.02
CA ASP A 370 11.72 6.20 13.52
C ASP A 370 10.80 6.30 14.74
N PRO A 371 11.32 5.99 15.95
CA PRO A 371 10.52 6.04 17.18
C PRO A 371 10.00 7.45 17.48
N GLY A 372 10.71 8.49 17.03
CA GLY A 372 10.29 9.88 17.20
C GLY A 372 9.06 10.22 16.37
N LEU A 373 9.03 9.80 15.09
CA LEU A 373 7.83 9.96 14.26
C LEU A 373 6.64 9.19 14.83
N ALA A 374 6.88 7.97 15.33
CA ALA A 374 5.83 7.15 15.94
C ALA A 374 5.24 7.84 17.17
N ALA A 375 6.07 8.35 18.09
CA ALA A 375 5.63 9.07 19.27
C ALA A 375 4.82 10.34 18.92
N LEU A 376 5.28 11.15 17.95
CA LEU A 376 4.56 12.33 17.49
C LEU A 376 3.20 11.98 16.85
N SER A 377 3.12 10.85 16.16
CA SER A 377 1.88 10.37 15.54
C SER A 377 0.86 9.92 16.59
N VAL A 378 1.34 9.26 17.64
CA VAL A 378 0.50 8.88 18.80
C VAL A 378 0.03 10.12 19.54
N ALA A 379 0.90 11.12 19.75
CA ALA A 379 0.50 12.40 20.33
C ALA A 379 -0.56 13.10 19.49
N ALA A 380 -0.44 13.08 18.15
CA ALA A 380 -1.43 13.66 17.26
C ALA A 380 -2.77 12.95 17.31
N LEU A 381 -2.77 11.61 17.35
CA LEU A 381 -3.97 10.82 17.60
C LEU A 381 -4.60 11.19 18.95
N ALA A 382 -3.80 11.29 20.01
CA ALA A 382 -4.29 11.61 21.34
C ALA A 382 -4.92 13.00 21.41
N VAL A 383 -4.27 14.02 20.84
CA VAL A 383 -4.79 15.40 20.80
C VAL A 383 -6.09 15.46 19.99
N ALA A 384 -6.16 14.80 18.83
CA ALA A 384 -7.36 14.79 18.00
C ALA A 384 -8.54 14.11 18.71
N VAL A 385 -8.33 12.90 19.24
CA VAL A 385 -9.39 12.10 19.86
C VAL A 385 -9.86 12.72 21.18
N LEU A 386 -8.93 13.08 22.08
CA LEU A 386 -9.30 13.70 23.36
C LEU A 386 -9.89 15.09 23.16
N GLY A 387 -9.45 15.86 22.16
CA GLY A 387 -10.06 17.13 21.79
C GLY A 387 -11.52 16.96 21.35
N CYS A 388 -11.79 15.99 20.48
CA CYS A 388 -13.17 15.64 20.09
C CYS A 388 -13.99 15.16 21.29
N CYS A 389 -13.45 14.30 22.16
CA CYS A 389 -14.15 13.83 23.36
C CYS A 389 -14.43 14.98 24.35
N ALA A 390 -13.50 15.91 24.56
CA ALA A 390 -13.70 17.05 25.45
C ALA A 390 -14.84 17.96 24.96
N ILE A 391 -14.86 18.26 23.65
CA ILE A 391 -15.94 19.04 23.02
C ILE A 391 -17.26 18.26 23.12
N TRP A 392 -17.25 16.96 22.85
CA TRP A 392 -18.42 16.10 22.94
C TRP A 392 -19.04 16.12 24.35
N ILE A 393 -18.22 15.91 25.37
CA ILE A 393 -18.65 15.91 26.78
C ILE A 393 -19.16 17.30 27.19
N ALA A 394 -18.46 18.38 26.82
CA ALA A 394 -18.84 19.73 27.20
C ALA A 394 -20.14 20.21 26.51
N ALA A 395 -20.32 19.88 25.23
CA ALA A 395 -21.48 20.29 24.44
C ALA A 395 -22.68 19.34 24.55
N ALA A 396 -22.53 18.19 25.24
CA ALA A 396 -23.49 17.09 25.25
C ALA A 396 -23.98 16.73 23.83
N TRP A 397 -23.07 16.78 22.86
CA TRP A 397 -23.41 16.68 21.44
C TRP A 397 -23.80 15.23 21.08
N PRO A 398 -25.02 14.94 20.59
CA PRO A 398 -25.48 13.56 20.42
C PRO A 398 -24.55 12.67 19.57
N GLU A 399 -24.01 13.23 18.48
CA GLU A 399 -23.16 12.51 17.52
C GLU A 399 -21.65 12.74 17.74
N GLY A 400 -21.26 13.33 18.88
CA GLY A 400 -19.85 13.62 19.15
C GLY A 400 -18.96 12.36 19.23
N GLY A 401 -19.54 11.20 19.54
CA GLY A 401 -18.83 9.91 19.48
C GLY A 401 -18.37 9.55 18.08
N VAL A 402 -19.15 9.88 17.04
CA VAL A 402 -18.77 9.68 15.63
C VAL A 402 -17.56 10.55 15.27
N ALA A 403 -17.52 11.80 15.75
CA ALA A 403 -16.37 12.67 15.52
C ALA A 403 -15.09 12.11 16.13
N ALA A 404 -15.13 11.66 17.39
CA ALA A 404 -13.98 11.06 18.06
C ALA A 404 -13.53 9.75 17.37
N GLN A 405 -14.49 8.92 16.95
CA GLN A 405 -14.22 7.69 16.20
C GLN A 405 -13.51 7.98 14.87
N ILE A 406 -14.04 8.91 14.06
CA ILE A 406 -13.48 9.26 12.76
C ILE A 406 -12.10 9.93 12.91
N ALA A 407 -11.91 10.76 13.94
CA ALA A 407 -10.61 11.32 14.27
C ALA A 407 -9.57 10.23 14.56
N ALA A 408 -9.92 9.22 15.35
CA ALA A 408 -9.03 8.08 15.65
C ALA A 408 -8.66 7.30 14.38
N ILE A 409 -9.65 7.01 13.53
CA ILE A 409 -9.47 6.28 12.25
C ILE A 409 -8.54 7.04 11.33
N ALA A 410 -8.83 8.31 11.09
CA ALA A 410 -8.08 9.14 10.17
C ALA A 410 -6.64 9.33 10.68
N ALA A 411 -6.47 9.60 11.98
CA ALA A 411 -5.14 9.74 12.55
C ALA A 411 -4.33 8.44 12.42
N ALA A 412 -4.96 7.29 12.71
CA ALA A 412 -4.30 6.00 12.63
C ALA A 412 -3.89 5.65 11.18
N ILE A 413 -4.85 5.65 10.24
CA ILE A 413 -4.61 5.20 8.85
C ILE A 413 -3.56 6.05 8.14
N TYR A 414 -3.61 7.37 8.31
CA TYR A 414 -2.76 8.27 7.54
C TYR A 414 -1.40 8.53 8.19
N SER A 415 -1.23 8.21 9.48
CA SER A 415 0.06 8.35 10.16
C SER A 415 1.18 7.48 9.56
N SER A 416 0.88 6.43 8.79
CA SER A 416 1.93 5.66 8.11
C SER A 416 2.52 6.38 6.90
N LEU A 417 1.90 7.46 6.42
CA LEU A 417 2.38 8.26 5.30
C LEU A 417 3.45 9.26 5.75
N ASP A 418 4.41 9.55 4.86
CA ASP A 418 5.46 10.54 5.12
C ASP A 418 4.88 11.96 5.22
N ASP A 419 4.01 12.35 4.27
CA ASP A 419 3.19 13.56 4.34
C ASP A 419 1.68 13.23 4.35
N PRO A 420 1.05 13.13 5.52
CA PRO A 420 -0.37 12.78 5.66
C PRO A 420 -1.34 13.93 5.36
N ALA A 421 -0.86 15.18 5.38
CA ALA A 421 -1.70 16.37 5.27
C ALA A 421 -2.50 16.46 3.96
N PRO A 422 -1.90 16.31 2.76
CA PRO A 422 -2.64 16.40 1.50
C PRO A 422 -3.63 15.25 1.33
N SER A 423 -3.31 14.05 1.83
CA SER A 423 -4.20 12.90 1.78
C SER A 423 -5.43 13.06 2.68
N LEU A 424 -5.27 13.67 3.87
CA LEU A 424 -6.40 13.93 4.77
C LEU A 424 -7.36 14.99 4.23
N ILE A 425 -6.83 16.08 3.66
CA ILE A 425 -7.67 17.10 3.01
C ILE A 425 -8.40 16.48 1.82
N SER A 426 -7.70 15.70 1.00
CA SER A 426 -8.32 14.98 -0.11
C SER A 426 -9.45 14.08 0.41
N TYR A 427 -9.21 13.29 1.46
CA TYR A 427 -10.25 12.44 2.05
C TYR A 427 -11.47 13.26 2.50
N ALA A 428 -11.26 14.35 3.25
CA ALA A 428 -12.35 15.23 3.70
C ALA A 428 -13.15 15.83 2.53
N LEU A 429 -12.49 16.27 1.45
CA LEU A 429 -13.14 16.80 0.26
C LEU A 429 -13.98 15.73 -0.46
N TRP A 430 -13.48 14.50 -0.59
CA TRP A 430 -14.21 13.41 -1.24
C TRP A 430 -15.34 12.85 -0.37
N THR A 431 -15.20 12.87 0.96
CA THR A 431 -16.31 12.61 1.89
C THR A 431 -17.38 13.69 1.79
N LEU A 432 -16.99 14.97 1.69
CA LEU A 432 -17.97 16.04 1.46
C LEU A 432 -18.69 15.88 0.11
N ALA A 433 -17.96 15.46 -0.93
CA ALA A 433 -18.52 15.21 -2.25
C ALA A 433 -19.48 14.00 -2.30
N CYS A 434 -19.39 13.06 -1.34
CA CYS A 434 -20.30 11.91 -1.29
C CYS A 434 -21.66 12.26 -0.66
N LEU A 435 -21.75 13.31 0.16
CA LEU A 435 -22.99 13.72 0.83
C LEU A 435 -24.17 13.99 -0.13
N PRO A 436 -24.01 14.77 -1.23
CA PRO A 436 -25.12 14.97 -2.17
C PRO A 436 -25.54 13.66 -2.85
N ILE A 437 -24.59 12.77 -3.13
CA ILE A 437 -24.88 11.45 -3.71
C ILE A 437 -25.67 10.61 -2.70
N ALA A 438 -25.22 10.54 -1.45
CA ALA A 438 -25.90 9.83 -0.38
C ALA A 438 -27.32 10.38 -0.13
N ALA A 439 -27.49 11.70 -0.15
CA ALA A 439 -28.80 12.34 -0.01
C ALA A 439 -29.76 11.95 -1.14
N ILE A 440 -29.30 11.91 -2.40
CA ILE A 440 -30.12 11.45 -3.52
C ILE A 440 -30.56 9.99 -3.30
N TYR A 441 -29.64 9.11 -2.87
CA TYR A 441 -29.99 7.73 -2.58
C TYR A 441 -31.01 7.60 -1.44
N LEU A 442 -30.77 8.26 -0.31
CA LEU A 442 -31.60 8.14 0.89
C LEU A 442 -32.98 8.77 0.73
N PHE A 443 -33.08 9.95 0.10
CA PHE A 443 -34.32 10.72 0.07
C PHE A 443 -35.13 10.57 -1.23
N LEU A 444 -34.49 10.17 -2.34
CA LEU A 444 -35.17 10.03 -3.63
C LEU A 444 -35.29 8.58 -4.09
N ILE A 445 -34.21 7.80 -3.99
CA ILE A 445 -34.15 6.47 -4.57
C ILE A 445 -34.72 5.42 -3.60
N PHE A 446 -34.17 5.29 -2.39
CA PHE A 446 -34.52 4.25 -1.42
C PHE A 446 -35.99 4.22 -1.02
N PRO A 447 -36.72 5.35 -0.89
CA PRO A 447 -38.16 5.32 -0.60
C PRO A 447 -38.98 4.61 -1.69
N ALA A 448 -38.48 4.56 -2.94
CA ALA A 448 -39.13 3.88 -4.05
C ALA A 448 -38.72 2.40 -4.19
N ILE A 449 -37.74 1.93 -3.42
CA ILE A 449 -37.23 0.55 -3.50
C ILE A 449 -38.05 -0.37 -2.61
N THR A 450 -38.64 -1.41 -3.21
CA THR A 450 -39.47 -2.40 -2.50
C THR A 450 -38.80 -3.75 -2.31
N GLY A 451 -37.68 -4.01 -2.99
CA GLY A 451 -37.02 -5.33 -2.97
C GLY A 451 -35.51 -5.28 -3.18
N PHE A 452 -34.85 -6.36 -2.75
CA PHE A 452 -33.40 -6.50 -2.84
C PHE A 452 -32.84 -6.38 -4.28
N PRO A 453 -33.44 -6.98 -5.33
CA PRO A 453 -32.93 -6.80 -6.69
C PRO A 453 -32.91 -5.33 -7.13
N MET A 454 -33.94 -4.56 -6.77
CA MET A 454 -34.01 -3.13 -7.09
C MET A 454 -32.94 -2.32 -6.34
N LEU A 455 -32.63 -2.70 -5.09
CA LEU A 455 -31.47 -2.16 -4.36
C LEU A 455 -30.16 -2.41 -5.11
N VAL A 456 -29.92 -3.65 -5.56
CA VAL A 456 -28.72 -4.01 -6.33
C VAL A 456 -28.62 -3.17 -7.61
N PHE A 457 -29.70 -3.09 -8.40
CA PHE A 457 -29.70 -2.30 -9.64
C PHE A 457 -29.50 -0.80 -9.39
N SER A 458 -30.03 -0.26 -8.29
CA SER A 458 -29.84 1.14 -7.94
C SER A 458 -28.40 1.46 -7.55
N LEU A 459 -27.72 0.55 -6.83
CA LEU A 459 -26.35 0.75 -6.35
C LEU A 459 -25.30 0.48 -7.43
N ALA A 460 -25.61 -0.39 -8.40
CA ALA A 460 -24.67 -0.83 -9.43
C ALA A 460 -23.95 0.32 -10.17
N PRO A 461 -24.61 1.38 -10.68
CA PRO A 461 -23.93 2.43 -11.45
C PRO A 461 -22.87 3.14 -10.62
N THR A 462 -23.19 3.50 -9.37
CA THR A 462 -22.28 4.27 -8.52
C THR A 462 -21.13 3.39 -8.02
N PHE A 463 -21.43 2.18 -7.53
CA PHE A 463 -20.42 1.31 -6.94
C PHE A 463 -19.52 0.63 -7.98
N LEU A 464 -19.99 0.42 -9.21
CA LEU A 464 -19.13 -0.03 -10.31
C LEU A 464 -18.16 1.06 -10.79
N ILE A 465 -18.59 2.33 -10.82
CA ILE A 465 -17.68 3.45 -11.13
C ILE A 465 -16.63 3.61 -10.03
N ILE A 466 -17.05 3.55 -8.75
CA ILE A 466 -16.13 3.64 -7.61
C ILE A 466 -15.13 2.48 -7.64
N GLY A 467 -15.58 1.25 -7.84
CA GLY A 467 -14.70 0.08 -7.92
C GLY A 467 -13.71 0.16 -9.09
N TYR A 468 -14.13 0.69 -10.24
CA TYR A 468 -13.25 0.88 -11.40
C TYR A 468 -12.15 1.91 -11.11
N LEU A 469 -12.52 3.04 -10.50
CA LEU A 469 -11.56 4.07 -10.10
C LEU A 469 -10.65 3.61 -8.96
N GLN A 470 -11.12 2.71 -8.10
CA GLN A 470 -10.30 2.06 -7.08
C GLN A 470 -9.28 1.09 -7.70
N ALA A 471 -9.54 0.48 -8.84
CA ALA A 471 -8.54 -0.34 -9.52
C ALA A 471 -7.37 0.49 -10.10
N ASN A 472 -7.61 1.77 -10.39
CA ASN A 472 -6.61 2.66 -10.99
C ASN A 472 -5.67 3.25 -9.92
N PRO A 473 -4.34 2.99 -9.96
CA PRO A 473 -3.39 3.48 -8.96
C PRO A 473 -3.40 5.01 -8.78
N ARG A 474 -3.68 5.78 -9.85
CA ARG A 474 -3.74 7.25 -9.81
C ARG A 474 -4.96 7.77 -9.02
N HIS A 475 -6.03 6.99 -8.99
CA HIS A 475 -7.31 7.38 -8.40
C HIS A 475 -7.65 6.60 -7.12
N PHE A 476 -6.85 5.59 -6.76
CA PHE A 476 -7.07 4.67 -5.63
C PHE A 476 -7.50 5.38 -4.34
N ILE A 477 -6.71 6.33 -3.82
CA ILE A 477 -7.01 7.00 -2.54
C ILE A 477 -8.31 7.80 -2.61
N LYS A 478 -8.58 8.45 -3.75
CA LYS A 478 -9.78 9.26 -3.96
C LYS A 478 -11.03 8.38 -4.05
N ALA A 479 -10.94 7.29 -4.81
CA ALA A 479 -12.02 6.32 -4.95
C ALA A 479 -12.31 5.59 -3.63
N LEU A 480 -11.27 5.23 -2.87
CA LEU A 480 -11.41 4.65 -1.54
C LEU A 480 -12.11 5.61 -0.58
N ALA A 481 -11.71 6.89 -0.57
CA ALA A 481 -12.35 7.92 0.26
C ALA A 481 -13.83 8.10 -0.10
N LEU A 482 -14.14 8.21 -1.39
CA LEU A 482 -15.49 8.34 -1.92
C LEU A 482 -16.35 7.11 -1.57
N GLY A 483 -15.81 5.90 -1.75
CA GLY A 483 -16.49 4.64 -1.46
C GLY A 483 -16.76 4.45 0.02
N LEU A 484 -15.76 4.61 0.88
CA LEU A 484 -15.92 4.50 2.34
C LEU A 484 -16.87 5.57 2.88
N GLY A 485 -16.75 6.81 2.41
CA GLY A 485 -17.65 7.90 2.76
C GLY A 485 -19.10 7.60 2.35
N LEU A 486 -19.32 7.16 1.11
CA LEU A 486 -20.66 6.84 0.61
C LEU A 486 -21.29 5.66 1.36
N ILE A 487 -20.56 4.56 1.58
CA ILE A 487 -21.09 3.40 2.32
C ILE A 487 -21.46 3.80 3.75
N SER A 488 -20.63 4.61 4.40
CA SER A 488 -20.89 5.09 5.77
C SER A 488 -22.05 6.07 5.82
N ALA A 489 -22.21 6.93 4.82
CA ALA A 489 -23.29 7.91 4.75
C ALA A 489 -24.65 7.29 4.37
N LEU A 490 -24.64 6.22 3.57
CA LEU A 490 -25.86 5.47 3.24
C LEU A 490 -26.38 4.66 4.42
N ASP A 491 -25.51 4.26 5.36
CA ASP A 491 -25.81 3.50 6.57
C ASP A 491 -26.90 2.43 6.35
N LEU A 492 -26.66 1.52 5.39
CA LEU A 492 -27.61 0.47 5.04
C LEU A 492 -27.92 -0.39 6.28
N GLN A 493 -29.18 -0.39 6.69
CA GLN A 493 -29.72 -1.13 7.82
C GLN A 493 -30.88 -2.05 7.39
N ASN A 494 -31.23 -3.04 8.22
CA ASN A 494 -32.38 -3.93 7.97
C ASN A 494 -33.73 -3.19 7.97
N LYS A 495 -33.80 -2.07 8.70
CA LYS A 495 -34.98 -1.20 8.75
C LYS A 495 -34.61 0.14 8.13
N PHE A 496 -35.34 0.53 7.10
CA PHE A 496 -35.18 1.84 6.50
C PHE A 496 -35.82 2.88 7.42
N SER A 497 -34.98 3.70 8.06
CA SER A 497 -35.38 4.86 8.85
C SER A 497 -34.41 5.99 8.50
N VAL A 498 -34.93 7.09 7.97
CA VAL A 498 -34.10 8.23 7.57
C VAL A 498 -34.61 9.46 8.29
N ASP A 499 -33.74 10.07 9.08
CA ASP A 499 -33.92 11.38 9.67
C ASP A 499 -32.89 12.33 9.05
N PHE A 500 -33.37 13.41 8.43
CA PHE A 500 -32.51 14.41 7.82
C PHE A 500 -31.60 15.11 8.85
N ALA A 501 -32.09 15.36 10.06
CA ALA A 501 -31.30 15.99 11.12
C ALA A 501 -30.17 15.06 11.57
N LEU A 502 -30.46 13.78 11.78
CA LEU A 502 -29.45 12.77 12.12
C LEU A 502 -28.42 12.63 10.97
N PHE A 503 -28.88 12.54 9.73
CA PHE A 503 -28.01 12.45 8.56
C PHE A 503 -27.02 13.62 8.48
N ILE A 504 -27.48 14.86 8.61
CA ILE A 504 -26.59 16.03 8.60
C ILE A 504 -25.65 16.03 9.81
N ASN A 505 -26.16 15.70 10.99
CA ASN A 505 -25.39 15.75 12.23
C ASN A 505 -24.26 14.70 12.25
N SER A 506 -24.53 13.45 11.91
CA SER A 506 -23.53 12.37 11.88
C SER A 506 -22.47 12.62 10.80
N ASN A 507 -22.86 13.15 9.62
CA ASN A 507 -21.90 13.50 8.57
C ASN A 507 -21.07 14.75 8.92
N ALA A 508 -21.66 15.74 9.58
CA ALA A 508 -20.92 16.88 10.12
C ALA A 508 -19.91 16.43 11.19
N ALA A 509 -20.31 15.49 12.06
CA ALA A 509 -19.41 14.87 13.03
C ALA A 509 -18.23 14.15 12.37
N ALA A 510 -18.48 13.38 11.31
CA ALA A 510 -17.42 12.74 10.55
C ALA A 510 -16.44 13.75 9.94
N LEU A 511 -16.94 14.84 9.34
CA LEU A 511 -16.10 15.90 8.78
C LEU A 511 -15.28 16.63 9.86
N ILE A 512 -15.88 16.94 11.01
CA ILE A 512 -15.18 17.55 12.14
C ILE A 512 -14.08 16.62 12.66
N GLY A 513 -14.35 15.31 12.79
CA GLY A 513 -13.34 14.33 13.18
C GLY A 513 -12.14 14.28 12.22
N LEU A 514 -12.39 14.35 10.91
CA LEU A 514 -11.33 14.44 9.90
C LEU A 514 -10.50 15.70 10.00
N LEU A 515 -11.16 16.85 10.20
CA LEU A 515 -10.48 18.13 10.37
C LEU A 515 -9.65 18.17 11.66
N ALA A 516 -10.18 17.61 12.77
CA ALA A 516 -9.45 17.49 14.02
C ALA A 516 -8.17 16.65 13.86
N ALA A 517 -8.26 15.50 13.20
CA ALA A 517 -7.10 14.68 12.86
C ALA A 517 -6.09 15.44 11.98
N PHE A 518 -6.58 16.20 11.00
CA PHE A 518 -5.72 17.00 10.11
C PHE A 518 -4.94 18.06 10.89
N ILE A 519 -5.63 18.83 11.72
CA ILE A 519 -5.05 19.91 12.52
C ILE A 519 -4.00 19.35 13.49
N ALA A 520 -4.34 18.28 14.22
CA ALA A 520 -3.43 17.68 15.20
C ALA A 520 -2.16 17.12 14.53
N ILE A 521 -2.30 16.41 13.41
CA ILE A 521 -1.18 15.87 12.66
C ILE A 521 -0.30 16.98 12.09
N ARG A 522 -0.91 17.99 11.46
CA ARG A 522 -0.21 19.13 10.87
C ARG A 522 0.60 19.87 11.93
N TRP A 523 0.00 20.13 13.09
CA TRP A 523 0.63 20.85 14.18
C TRP A 523 1.84 20.08 14.72
N LEU A 524 1.65 18.83 15.17
CA LEU A 524 2.70 18.05 15.83
C LEU A 524 3.81 17.59 14.89
N ARG A 525 3.51 17.24 13.63
CA ARG A 525 4.55 16.84 12.66
C ARG A 525 5.33 18.04 12.10
N SER A 526 4.74 19.23 12.02
CA SER A 526 5.45 20.44 11.57
C SER A 526 6.57 20.87 12.52
N LEU A 527 6.42 20.60 13.83
CA LEU A 527 7.43 20.89 14.86
C LEU A 527 8.75 20.17 14.59
N ARG A 528 8.72 18.99 13.96
CA ARG A 528 9.93 18.24 13.62
C ARG A 528 10.72 18.85 12.47
N HIS A 529 10.04 19.44 11.47
CA HIS A 529 10.72 20.14 10.38
C HIS A 529 11.45 21.40 10.89
N HIS A 530 10.89 22.07 11.91
CA HIS A 530 11.53 23.24 12.54
C HIS A 530 12.68 22.82 13.47
N ALA A 531 12.53 21.73 14.23
CA ALA A 531 13.61 21.19 15.07
C ALA A 531 14.83 20.70 14.25
N ARG A 532 14.62 20.15 13.04
CA ARG A 532 15.74 19.80 12.14
C ARG A 532 16.41 21.01 11.51
N ARG A 533 15.67 22.10 11.24
CA ARG A 533 16.21 23.36 10.69
C ARG A 533 16.95 24.23 11.70
N SER A 534 16.77 23.98 13.00
CA SER A 534 17.46 24.69 14.07
C SER A 534 18.67 23.90 14.63
N ALA A 535 18.83 22.64 14.23
CA ALA A 535 19.95 21.78 14.59
C ALA A 535 20.98 21.59 13.47
N CYS A 536 20.68 22.05 12.25
CA CYS A 536 21.65 22.34 11.19
C CYS A 536 21.90 23.84 11.16
#